data_AF-A0A950SCC0-F1
#
_entry.id   AF-A0A950SCC0-F1
#
_cell.length_a   1.000
_cell.length_b   1.000
_cell.length_c   1.000
_cell.angle_alpha   90.00
_cell.angle_beta   90.00
_cell.angle_gamma   90.00
#
_symmetry.space_group_name_H-M   'P 1'
#
loop_
_entity.id
_entity.type
_entity.pdbx_description
1 polymer ?
#
loop_
_entity_poly.entity_id
_entity_poly.type
_entity_poly.pdbx_seq_one_letter_code
_entity_poly.pdbx_strand_id
1 'polypeptide(L)'
;MRLWDQSAIEEALGDDAPRLIPEAIRLVELRACVPRYQRDVLRELARRDGTSIDAVLTRELEDVVSSHAEELASVLPDLPAALAWPGVVA
;
A
#
# COMPACT_ATOMS: atom_id res chain seq x y z
N MET A 1 -14.79 10.89 11.02
CA MET A 1 -13.71 9.92 11.32
C MET A 1 -12.50 10.35 10.52
N ARG A 2 -11.33 10.53 11.15
CA ARG A 2 -10.11 10.89 10.42
C ARG A 2 -9.42 9.56 10.05
N LEU A 3 -9.27 9.28 8.76
CA LEU A 3 -8.42 8.18 8.31
C LEU A 3 -6.96 8.57 8.62
N TRP A 4 -6.21 7.65 9.22
CA TRP A 4 -4.78 7.84 9.47
C TRP A 4 -4.03 7.11 8.37
N ASP A 5 -2.95 7.73 7.88
CA ASP A 5 -2.05 7.08 6.93
C ASP A 5 -1.39 5.87 7.62
N GLN A 6 -1.26 4.76 6.90
CA GLN A 6 -0.71 3.55 7.49
C GLN A 6 0.73 3.73 7.99
N SER A 7 1.52 4.59 7.35
CA SER A 7 2.86 4.96 7.83
C SER A 7 2.81 5.62 9.21
N ALA A 8 1.83 6.48 9.47
CA ALA A 8 1.65 7.10 10.77
C ALA A 8 1.15 6.09 11.83
N ILE A 9 0.35 5.10 11.41
CA ILE A 9 -0.08 4.01 12.29
C ILE A 9 1.15 3.17 12.69
N GLU A 10 1.93 2.69 11.72
CA GLU A 10 3.11 1.86 11.97
C GLU A 10 4.19 2.62 12.77
N GLU A 11 4.42 3.90 12.48
CA GLU A 11 5.33 4.75 13.26
C GLU A 11 4.87 4.89 14.72
N ALA A 12 3.57 5.10 14.95
CA ALA A 12 3.02 5.21 16.30
C ALA A 12 3.07 3.89 17.08
N LEU A 13 2.96 2.74 16.39
CA LEU A 13 3.08 1.42 16.99
C LEU A 13 4.54 1.04 17.29
N GLY A 14 5.50 1.56 16.52
CA GLY A 14 6.92 1.29 16.71
C GLY A 14 7.22 -0.22 16.78
N ASP A 15 7.85 -0.63 17.87
CA ASP A 15 8.27 -2.03 18.09
C ASP A 15 7.09 -3.01 18.25
N ASP A 16 5.86 -2.52 18.47
CA ASP A 16 4.66 -3.35 18.57
C ASP A 16 4.00 -3.63 17.21
N ALA A 17 4.36 -2.90 16.15
CA ALA A 17 3.78 -3.09 14.82
C ALA A 17 3.85 -4.55 14.31
N PRO A 18 4.96 -5.31 14.45
CA PRO A 18 5.04 -6.71 14.04
C PRO A 18 4.07 -7.64 14.76
N ARG A 19 3.57 -7.26 15.94
CA ARG A 19 2.62 -8.06 16.73
C ARG A 19 1.17 -7.73 16.41
N LEU A 20 0.91 -6.52 15.94
CA LEU A 20 -0.45 -5.98 15.79
C LEU A 20 -0.90 -5.91 14.33
N ILE A 21 0.03 -5.87 13.38
CA ILE A 21 -0.23 -5.74 11.95
C ILE A 21 0.33 -6.98 11.25
N PRO A 22 -0.51 -7.75 10.51
CA PRO A 22 -0.05 -8.88 9.71
C PRO A 22 1.08 -8.47 8.77
N GLU A 23 2.07 -9.35 8.63
CA GLU A 23 3.25 -9.06 7.80
C GLU A 23 2.90 -8.68 6.36
N ALA A 24 1.90 -9.35 5.78
CA ALA A 24 1.46 -9.14 4.40
C ALA A 24 0.89 -7.74 4.12
N ILE A 25 0.48 -6.98 5.14
CA ILE A 25 -0.04 -5.62 4.96
C ILE A 25 0.93 -4.54 5.46
N ARG A 26 2.03 -4.90 6.15
CA ARG A 26 3.00 -3.91 6.63
C ARG A 26 3.68 -3.18 5.47
N LEU A 27 3.96 -1.90 5.67
CA LEU A 27 4.64 -1.10 4.65
C LEU A 27 6.10 -1.55 4.46
N VAL A 28 6.52 -1.58 3.19
CA VAL A 28 7.89 -1.86 2.79
C VAL A 28 8.34 -0.85 1.72
N GLU A 29 9.63 -0.53 1.69
CA GLU A 29 10.18 0.36 0.67
C GLU A 29 10.35 -0.40 -0.66
N LEU A 30 9.58 -0.01 -1.68
CA LEU A 30 9.74 -0.50 -3.04
C LEU A 30 10.69 0.41 -3.83
N ARG A 31 11.87 -0.11 -4.20
CA ARG A 31 12.82 0.60 -5.07
C ARG A 31 12.73 0.12 -6.51
N ALA A 32 12.38 1.01 -7.43
CA ALA A 32 12.30 0.71 -8.85
C ALA A 32 12.97 1.77 -9.73
N CYS A 33 13.64 1.32 -10.79
CA CYS A 33 14.16 2.20 -11.84
C CYS A 33 13.05 2.49 -12.85
N VAL A 34 12.57 3.73 -12.90
CA VAL A 34 11.51 4.16 -13.83
C VAL A 34 12.03 5.17 -14.85
N PRO A 35 11.53 5.16 -16.09
CA PRO A 35 11.70 6.27 -17.03
C PRO A 35 11.39 7.63 -16.40
N ARG A 36 12.18 8.65 -16.74
CA ARG A 36 12.05 10.00 -16.17
C ARG A 36 10.65 10.59 -16.35
N TYR A 37 10.00 10.34 -17.49
CA TYR A 37 8.66 10.86 -17.74
C TYR A 37 7.62 10.29 -16.76
N GLN A 38 7.76 9.05 -16.31
CA GLN A 38 6.84 8.45 -15.33
C GLN A 38 6.97 9.14 -13.97
N ARG A 39 8.20 9.37 -13.51
CA ARG A 39 8.46 10.18 -12.30
C ARG A 39 7.84 11.57 -12.42
N ASP A 40 7.97 12.21 -13.59
CA ASP A 40 7.46 13.57 -13.80
C ASP A 40 5.92 13.60 -13.81
N VAL A 41 5.26 12.57 -14.36
CA VAL A 41 3.81 12.37 -14.25
C VAL A 41 3.39 12.20 -12.80
N LEU A 42 4.05 11.31 -12.04
CA LEU A 42 3.73 11.08 -10.62
C LEU A 42 3.87 12.36 -9.79
N ARG A 43 4.92 13.16 -10.05
CA ARG A 43 5.12 14.46 -9.41
C ARG A 43 3.98 15.44 -9.69
N GLU A 44 3.54 15.52 -10.94
CA GLU A 44 2.47 16.43 -11.32
C GLU A 44 1.11 15.99 -10.76
N LEU A 45 0.83 14.69 -10.70
CA LEU A 45 -0.36 14.14 -10.05
C LEU A 45 -0.37 14.47 -8.55
N ALA A 46 0.74 14.18 -7.85
CA ALA A 46 0.89 14.49 -6.44
C ALA A 46 0.66 15.99 -6.16
N ARG A 47 1.22 16.87 -7.00
CA ARG A 47 1.01 18.31 -6.91
C ARG A 47 -0.45 18.72 -7.11
N ARG A 48 -1.14 18.13 -8.09
CA ARG A 48 -2.57 18.42 -8.38
C ARG A 48 -3.48 17.98 -7.24
N ASP A 49 -3.21 16.81 -6.69
CA ASP A 49 -4.01 16.20 -5.63
C ASP A 49 -3.66 16.74 -4.23
N GLY A 50 -2.61 17.58 -4.12
CA GLY A 50 -2.14 18.12 -2.85
C GLY A 50 -1.55 17.06 -1.91
N THR A 51 -0.95 16.01 -2.48
CA THR A 51 -0.44 14.83 -1.78
C THR A 51 1.02 14.52 -2.13
N SER A 52 1.55 13.39 -1.69
CA SER A 52 2.90 12.92 -1.99
C SER A 52 2.96 11.98 -3.20
N ILE A 53 4.14 11.77 -3.77
CA ILE A 53 4.36 10.74 -4.81
C ILE A 53 4.00 9.36 -4.28
N ASP A 54 4.34 9.09 -3.02
CA ASP A 54 4.09 7.79 -2.37
C ASP A 54 2.58 7.51 -2.25
N ALA A 55 1.78 8.53 -1.95
CA ALA A 55 0.32 8.39 -1.91
C ALA A 55 -0.27 8.10 -3.30
N VAL A 56 0.25 8.77 -4.35
CA VAL A 56 -0.14 8.45 -5.73
C VAL A 56 0.25 7.01 -6.07
N LEU A 57 1.50 6.62 -5.82
CA LEU A 57 1.99 5.26 -6.07
C LEU A 57 1.19 4.20 -5.30
N THR A 58 0.85 4.46 -4.05
CA THR A 58 0.05 3.54 -3.23
C THR A 58 -1.30 3.26 -3.92
N ARG A 59 -2.01 4.31 -4.35
CA ARG A 59 -3.27 4.16 -5.09
C ARG A 59 -3.10 3.37 -6.39
N GLU A 60 -2.10 3.70 -7.20
CA GLU A 60 -1.87 2.98 -8.47
C GLU A 60 -1.49 1.50 -8.24
N LEU A 61 -0.78 1.20 -7.14
CA LEU A 61 -0.46 -0.18 -6.76
C LEU A 61 -1.68 -0.93 -6.22
N GLU A 62 -2.57 -0.27 -5.47
CA GLU A 62 -3.87 -0.82 -5.06
C GLU A 62 -4.73 -1.16 -6.29
N ASP A 63 -4.72 -0.31 -7.32
CA ASP A 63 -5.42 -0.56 -8.59
C ASP A 63 -4.85 -1.78 -9.32
N VAL A 64 -3.52 -1.94 -9.33
CA VAL A 64 -2.85 -3.14 -9.87
C VAL A 64 -3.30 -4.38 -9.11
N VAL A 65 -3.23 -4.37 -7.77
CA VAL A 65 -3.64 -5.51 -6.95
C VAL A 65 -5.11 -5.85 -7.20
N SER A 66 -5.99 -4.85 -7.20
CA SER A 66 -7.43 -5.04 -7.42
C SER A 66 -7.73 -5.63 -8.79
N SER A 67 -7.00 -5.21 -9.82
CA SER A 67 -7.18 -5.70 -11.20
C SER A 67 -6.75 -7.16 -11.38
N HIS A 68 -5.87 -7.66 -10.53
CA HIS A 68 -5.28 -9.00 -10.64
C HIS A 68 -5.60 -9.94 -9.47
N ALA A 69 -6.42 -9.49 -8.50
CA ALA A 69 -6.64 -10.21 -7.24
C ALA A 69 -7.16 -11.63 -7.43
N GLU A 70 -8.15 -11.83 -8.30
CA GLU A 70 -8.76 -13.15 -8.53
C GLU A 70 -7.77 -14.15 -9.14
N GLU A 71 -6.95 -13.70 -10.09
CA GLU A 71 -5.93 -14.51 -10.75
C GLU A 71 -4.80 -14.87 -9.78
N LEU A 72 -4.31 -13.86 -9.05
CA LEU A 72 -3.13 -13.99 -8.20
C LEU A 72 -3.43 -14.64 -6.84
N ALA A 73 -4.69 -14.71 -6.39
CA ALA A 73 -5.06 -15.36 -5.13
C ALA A 73 -4.61 -16.82 -5.04
N SER A 74 -4.51 -17.53 -6.17
CA SER A 74 -4.03 -18.92 -6.21
C SER A 74 -2.50 -19.04 -6.17
N VAL A 75 -1.77 -17.96 -6.48
CA VAL A 75 -0.30 -17.91 -6.59
C VAL A 75 0.33 -17.26 -5.35
N LEU A 76 -0.36 -16.27 -4.76
CA LEU A 76 0.06 -15.50 -3.60
C LEU A 76 -0.84 -15.88 -2.40
N PRO A 77 -0.46 -16.89 -1.60
CA PRO A 77 -1.35 -17.46 -0.57
C PRO A 77 -1.75 -16.46 0.52
N ASP A 78 -0.93 -15.44 0.78
CA ASP A 78 -1.22 -14.41 1.80
C ASP A 78 -2.11 -13.28 1.27
N LEU A 79 -2.29 -13.16 -0.05
CA LEU A 79 -3.03 -12.06 -0.68
C LEU A 79 -4.50 -12.02 -0.26
N PRO A 80 -5.27 -13.13 -0.21
CA PRO A 80 -6.65 -13.09 0.23
C PRO A 80 -6.80 -12.58 1.67
N ALA A 81 -5.88 -12.98 2.56
CA ALA A 81 -5.89 -12.54 3.96
C ALA A 81 -5.54 -11.05 4.08
N ALA A 82 -4.58 -10.57 3.29
CA ALA A 82 -4.22 -9.16 3.22
C ALA A 82 -5.39 -8.27 2.75
N LEU A 83 -6.09 -8.68 1.68
CA LEU A 83 -7.24 -7.95 1.14
C LEU A 83 -8.46 -7.94 2.08
N ALA A 84 -8.59 -8.96 2.93
CA ALA A 84 -9.69 -9.06 3.87
C ALA A 84 -9.42 -8.33 5.20
N TRP A 85 -8.22 -7.79 5.44
CA TRP A 85 -7.90 -7.00 6.62
C TRP A 85 -8.58 -5.61 6.57
N PRO A 86 -9.03 -5.03 7.72
CA PRO A 86 -9.02 -5.56 9.09
C PRO A 86 -10.18 -6.51 9.41
N GLY A 87 -10.96 -6.92 8.41
CA GLY A 87 -12.24 -7.59 8.54
C GLY A 87 -12.22 -9.08 8.88
N VAL A 88 -11.05 -9.70 9.10
CA VAL A 88 -10.97 -11.10 9.54
C VAL A 88 -10.54 -11.15 11.00
N VAL A 89 -11.53 -11.05 11.89
CA VAL A 89 -11.41 -11.61 13.25
C VAL A 89 -11.75 -13.09 13.09
N ALA A 90 -10.74 -13.97 13.18
CA ALA A 90 -10.98 -15.40 13.38
C ALA A 90 -11.54 -15.65 14.78
#